data_AF-V9NGB1-F1
#
_entry.id   AF-V9NGB1-F1
#
_cell.length_a   1.000
_cell.length_b   1.000
_cell.length_c   1.000
_cell.angle_alpha   90.00
_cell.angle_beta   90.00
_cell.angle_gamma   90.00
#
_symmetry.space_group_name_H-M   'P 1'
#
loop_
_entity.id
_entity.type
_entity.pdbx_description
1 polymer ?
#
loop_
_entity_poly.entity_id
_entity_poly.type
_entity_poly.pdbx_seq_one_letter_code
_entity_poly.pdbx_strand_id
1 'polypeptide(L)'
;MLNFSFLLLFSLFLISQNIFLLNEESLILLCFVIFCWLVFDKIQALVALDFDQRSDKIQISLKDSLDQVIDTSIKNLELQKQLESINLELQLLKKHFIDLNSLISAKLCDFSVQQTKSVFYKKLLFAQRLEQQMAKLLTLLIFKKLSKIVLLNFFYTQNLQIPIFLCLNKIALRECLENI
;
A
#
# COMPACT_ATOMS: atom_id res chain seq x y z
N MET A 1 -26.01 -63.79 54.43
CA MET A 1 -27.04 -64.83 54.54
C MET A 1 -27.82 -64.60 55.82
N LEU A 2 -28.92 -63.84 55.76
CA LEU A 2 -29.89 -63.83 56.84
C LEU A 2 -30.45 -65.25 56.95
N ASN A 3 -30.28 -65.90 58.09
CA ASN A 3 -30.83 -67.24 58.31
C ASN A 3 -32.34 -67.15 58.14
N PHE A 4 -32.87 -67.73 57.05
CA PHE A 4 -34.30 -67.78 56.75
C PHE A 4 -35.11 -68.30 57.95
N SER A 5 -34.52 -69.21 58.72
CA SER A 5 -35.10 -69.73 59.98
C SER A 5 -35.30 -68.64 61.04
N PHE A 6 -34.36 -67.68 61.18
CA PHE A 6 -34.47 -66.58 62.13
C PHE A 6 -35.56 -65.58 61.70
N LEU A 7 -35.70 -65.36 60.40
CA LEU A 7 -36.71 -64.47 59.82
C LEU A 7 -38.14 -65.05 60.01
N LEU A 8 -38.28 -66.37 59.84
CA LEU A 8 -39.53 -67.11 60.13
C LEU A 8 -39.87 -67.13 61.63
N LEU A 9 -38.88 -67.33 62.50
CA LEU A 9 -39.09 -67.28 63.95
C LEU A 9 -39.53 -65.88 64.41
N PHE A 10 -38.92 -64.84 63.85
CA PHE A 10 -39.25 -63.46 64.17
C PHE A 10 -40.65 -63.07 63.66
N SER A 11 -41.05 -63.52 62.46
CA SER A 11 -42.40 -63.28 61.94
C SER A 11 -43.47 -64.01 62.76
N LEU A 12 -43.23 -65.27 63.15
CA LEU A 12 -44.12 -66.03 64.04
C LEU A 12 -44.26 -65.38 65.41
N PHE A 13 -43.17 -64.85 65.97
CA PHE A 13 -43.19 -64.09 67.22
C PHE A 13 -44.05 -62.82 67.11
N LEU A 14 -43.89 -62.05 66.02
CA LEU A 14 -44.66 -60.83 65.77
C LEU A 14 -46.17 -61.10 65.56
N ILE A 15 -46.51 -62.22 64.91
CA ILE A 15 -47.90 -62.67 64.76
C ILE A 15 -48.47 -63.09 66.12
N SER A 16 -47.71 -63.86 66.91
CA SER A 16 -48.14 -64.33 68.24
C SER A 16 -48.40 -63.19 69.22
N GLN A 17 -47.71 -62.06 69.09
CA GLN A 17 -47.91 -60.87 69.92
C GLN A 17 -49.03 -59.95 69.39
N ASN A 18 -49.74 -60.35 68.32
CA ASN A 18 -50.76 -59.53 67.61
C ASN A 18 -50.27 -58.14 67.16
N ILE A 19 -48.95 -57.92 67.11
CA ILE A 19 -48.35 -56.65 66.66
C ILE A 19 -48.50 -56.52 65.14
N PHE A 20 -48.43 -57.65 64.44
CA PHE A 20 -48.61 -57.73 63.00
C PHE A 20 -49.87 -58.55 62.69
N LEU A 21 -50.96 -57.87 62.35
CA LEU A 21 -52.17 -58.52 61.87
C LEU A 21 -51.99 -58.78 60.37
N LEU A 22 -51.90 -60.06 59.99
CA LEU A 22 -51.64 -60.47 58.62
C LEU A 22 -52.88 -60.20 57.75
N ASN A 23 -53.00 -58.95 57.31
CA ASN A 23 -54.09 -58.46 56.48
C ASN A 23 -53.62 -58.28 55.02
N GLU A 24 -54.54 -58.16 54.08
CA GLU A 24 -54.24 -57.96 52.65
C GLU A 24 -53.31 -56.76 52.42
N GLU A 25 -53.53 -55.67 53.15
CA GLU A 25 -52.70 -54.45 53.10
C GLU A 25 -51.24 -54.69 53.53
N SER A 26 -51.03 -55.56 54.53
CA SER A 26 -49.68 -55.90 55.02
C SER A 26 -48.89 -56.75 54.02
N LEU A 27 -49.58 -57.60 53.25
CA LEU A 27 -49.00 -58.39 52.18
C LEU A 27 -48.63 -57.51 50.98
N ILE A 28 -49.49 -56.54 50.64
CA ILE A 28 -49.19 -55.53 49.61
C ILE A 28 -47.95 -54.73 50.00
N LEU A 29 -47.83 -54.29 51.26
CA LEU A 29 -46.66 -53.55 51.75
C LEU A 29 -45.38 -54.37 51.67
N LEU A 30 -45.41 -55.66 52.05
CA LEU A 30 -44.26 -56.55 51.93
C LEU A 30 -43.85 -56.75 50.46
N CYS A 31 -44.82 -56.91 49.55
CA CYS A 31 -44.56 -57.02 48.12
C CYS A 31 -43.93 -55.73 47.56
N PHE A 32 -44.40 -54.56 48.01
CA PHE A 32 -43.83 -53.27 47.64
C PHE A 32 -42.38 -53.12 48.13
N VAL A 33 -42.08 -53.51 49.38
CA VAL A 33 -40.71 -53.45 49.91
C VAL A 33 -39.75 -54.36 49.12
N ILE A 34 -40.18 -55.59 48.80
CA ILE A 34 -39.38 -56.51 47.96
C ILE A 34 -39.19 -55.93 46.56
N PHE A 35 -40.25 -55.37 45.97
CA PHE A 35 -40.17 -54.70 44.68
C PHE A 35 -39.18 -53.52 44.71
N CYS A 36 -39.27 -52.63 45.70
CA CYS A 36 -38.33 -51.51 45.86
C CYS A 36 -36.89 -51.99 46.02
N TRP A 37 -36.66 -53.07 46.78
CA TRP A 37 -35.32 -53.63 46.96
C TRP A 37 -34.77 -54.20 45.65
N LEU A 38 -35.56 -54.99 44.91
CA LEU A 38 -35.18 -55.55 43.61
C LEU A 38 -34.94 -54.47 42.55
N VAL A 39 -35.78 -53.43 42.54
CA VAL A 39 -35.64 -52.26 41.66
C VAL A 39 -34.36 -51.52 42.00
N PHE A 40 -34.10 -51.26 43.28
CA PHE A 40 -32.89 -50.56 43.70
C PHE A 40 -31.63 -51.34 43.31
N ASP A 41 -31.57 -52.64 43.64
CA ASP A 41 -30.39 -53.49 43.37
C ASP A 41 -30.09 -53.62 41.86
N LYS A 42 -31.13 -53.79 41.02
CA LYS A 42 -30.95 -53.93 39.57
C LYS A 42 -30.75 -52.61 38.83
N ILE A 43 -31.45 -51.55 39.23
CA ILE A 43 -31.42 -50.27 38.50
C ILE A 43 -30.23 -49.42 38.93
N GLN A 44 -29.78 -49.49 40.19
CA GLN A 44 -28.67 -48.67 40.68
C GLN A 44 -27.40 -48.85 39.83
N ALA A 45 -27.03 -50.10 39.52
CA ALA A 45 -25.85 -50.38 38.71
C ALA A 45 -25.98 -49.85 37.27
N LEU A 46 -27.16 -49.98 36.66
CA LEU A 46 -27.43 -49.48 35.30
C LEU A 46 -27.39 -47.95 35.24
N VAL A 47 -27.97 -47.29 36.24
CA VAL A 47 -28.00 -45.83 36.34
C VAL A 47 -26.59 -45.28 36.60
N ALA A 48 -25.82 -45.91 37.48
CA ALA A 48 -24.43 -45.52 37.72
C ALA A 48 -23.59 -45.62 36.44
N LEU A 49 -23.68 -46.73 35.70
CA LEU A 49 -22.97 -46.90 34.43
C LEU A 49 -23.37 -45.86 33.37
N ASP A 50 -24.65 -45.51 33.25
CA ASP A 50 -25.09 -44.46 32.31
C ASP A 50 -24.57 -43.08 32.74
N PHE A 51 -24.56 -42.78 34.04
CA PHE A 51 -23.97 -41.54 34.55
C PHE A 51 -22.47 -41.44 34.28
N ASP A 52 -21.72 -42.51 34.52
CA ASP A 52 -20.27 -42.54 34.25
C ASP A 52 -20.00 -42.36 32.75
N GLN A 53 -20.73 -43.07 31.89
CA GLN A 53 -20.59 -42.92 30.43
C GLN A 53 -20.93 -41.51 29.94
N ARG A 54 -21.95 -40.87 30.52
CA ARG A 54 -22.31 -39.49 30.18
C ARG A 54 -21.27 -38.50 30.67
N SER A 55 -20.75 -38.70 31.88
CA SER A 55 -19.68 -37.89 32.46
C SER A 55 -18.43 -37.94 31.58
N ASP A 56 -18.00 -39.13 31.18
CA ASP A 56 -16.85 -39.33 30.30
C ASP A 56 -17.04 -38.66 28.95
N LYS A 57 -18.22 -38.82 28.33
CA LYS A 57 -18.54 -38.14 27.06
C LYS A 57 -18.48 -36.63 27.19
N ILE A 58 -19.04 -36.07 28.26
CA ILE A 58 -18.99 -34.62 28.51
C ILE A 58 -17.54 -34.18 28.69
N GLN A 59 -16.75 -34.88 29.48
CA GLN A 59 -15.35 -34.57 29.71
C GLN A 59 -14.54 -34.58 28.41
N ILE A 60 -14.70 -35.61 27.57
CA ILE A 60 -14.04 -35.71 26.28
C ILE A 60 -14.47 -34.54 25.38
N SER A 61 -15.77 -34.28 25.26
CA SER A 61 -16.28 -33.20 24.41
C SER A 61 -15.78 -31.81 24.83
N LEU A 62 -15.67 -31.56 26.13
CA LEU A 62 -15.14 -30.30 26.66
C LEU A 62 -13.65 -30.18 26.38
N LYS A 63 -12.90 -31.27 26.57
CA LYS A 63 -11.46 -31.30 26.29
C LYS A 63 -11.19 -31.02 24.82
N ASP A 64 -11.87 -31.73 23.91
CA ASP A 64 -11.70 -31.56 22.47
C ASP A 64 -12.07 -30.13 22.03
N SER A 65 -13.13 -29.56 22.61
CA SER A 65 -13.55 -28.18 22.33
C SER A 65 -12.50 -27.17 22.80
N LEU A 66 -11.91 -27.37 23.98
CA LEU A 66 -10.86 -26.50 24.49
C LEU A 66 -9.57 -26.61 23.66
N ASP A 67 -9.18 -27.82 23.28
CA ASP A 67 -8.01 -28.05 22.42
C ASP A 67 -8.18 -27.34 21.06
N GLN A 68 -9.37 -27.41 20.46
CA GLN A 68 -9.68 -26.65 19.23
C GLN A 68 -9.60 -25.13 19.41
N VAL A 69 -10.08 -24.60 20.54
CA VAL A 69 -10.00 -23.16 20.84
C VAL A 69 -8.54 -22.73 21.03
N ILE A 70 -7.72 -23.56 21.67
CA ILE A 70 -6.28 -23.30 21.83
C ILE A 70 -5.60 -23.28 20.46
N ASP A 71 -5.83 -24.30 19.64
CA ASP A 71 -5.21 -24.40 18.31
C ASP A 71 -5.59 -23.23 17.40
N THR A 72 -6.86 -22.83 17.40
CA THR A 72 -7.33 -21.67 16.63
C THR A 72 -6.72 -20.38 17.14
N SER A 73 -6.58 -20.23 18.46
CA SER A 73 -5.93 -19.06 19.07
C SER A 73 -4.45 -18.96 18.70
N ILE A 74 -3.72 -20.08 18.72
CA ILE A 74 -2.31 -20.13 18.32
C ILE A 74 -2.17 -19.72 16.84
N LYS A 75 -2.97 -20.30 15.95
CA LYS A 75 -2.97 -19.95 14.52
C LYS A 75 -3.26 -18.46 14.28
N ASN A 76 -4.23 -17.90 15.02
CA ASN A 76 -4.56 -16.48 14.91
C ASN A 76 -3.39 -15.58 15.36
N LEU A 77 -2.68 -15.95 16.42
CA LEU A 77 -1.48 -15.22 16.87
C LEU A 77 -0.35 -15.30 15.84
N GLU A 78 -0.14 -16.45 15.20
CA GLU A 78 0.85 -16.60 14.12
C GLU A 78 0.50 -15.73 12.92
N LEU A 79 -0.77 -15.72 12.49
CA LEU A 79 -1.25 -14.86 11.41
C LEU A 79 -1.09 -13.38 11.75
N GLN A 80 -1.36 -12.97 12.99
CA GLN A 80 -1.18 -11.59 13.41
C GLN A 80 0.29 -11.16 13.31
N LYS A 81 1.23 -12.01 13.74
CA LYS A 81 2.67 -11.73 13.59
C LYS A 81 3.10 -11.61 12.13
N GLN A 82 2.57 -12.45 11.24
CA GLN A 82 2.84 -12.37 9.80
C GLN A 82 2.27 -11.07 9.19
N LEU A 83 1.08 -10.64 9.62
CA LEU A 83 0.50 -9.37 9.18
C LEU A 83 1.33 -8.17 9.65
N GLU A 84 1.87 -8.22 10.87
CA GLU A 84 2.77 -7.19 11.37
C GLU A 84 4.06 -7.11 10.54
N SER A 85 4.68 -8.24 10.19
CA SER A 85 5.87 -8.23 9.33
C SER A 85 5.59 -7.68 7.94
N ILE A 86 4.47 -8.09 7.32
CA ILE A 86 4.05 -7.56 6.01
C ILE A 86 3.81 -6.05 6.08
N ASN A 87 3.21 -5.55 7.16
CA ASN A 87 2.98 -4.12 7.33
C ASN A 87 4.30 -3.33 7.41
N LEU A 88 5.32 -3.86 8.10
CA LEU A 88 6.65 -3.26 8.14
C LEU A 88 7.32 -3.24 6.75
N GLU A 89 7.24 -4.33 6.00
CA GLU A 89 7.75 -4.41 4.63
C GLU A 89 7.06 -3.41 3.69
N LEU A 90 5.74 -3.26 3.80
CA LEU A 90 4.97 -2.28 3.02
C LEU A 90 5.35 -0.84 3.36
N GLN A 91 5.63 -0.55 4.64
CA GLN A 91 6.12 0.77 5.05
C GLN A 91 7.50 1.08 4.47
N LEU A 92 8.41 0.10 4.47
CA LEU A 92 9.72 0.22 3.82
C LEU A 92 9.58 0.43 2.31
N LEU A 93 8.72 -0.34 1.66
CA LEU A 93 8.44 -0.20 0.23
C LEU A 93 7.92 1.20 -0.10
N LYS A 94 6.97 1.71 0.69
CA LYS A 94 6.45 3.08 0.55
C LYS A 94 7.57 4.11 0.64
N LYS A 95 8.48 3.95 1.60
CA LYS A 95 9.63 4.85 1.76
C LYS A 95 10.54 4.82 0.53
N HIS A 96 10.87 3.63 0.04
CA HIS A 96 11.68 3.48 -1.18
C HIS A 96 11.02 4.14 -2.40
N PHE A 97 9.69 4.02 -2.56
CA PHE A 97 8.98 4.69 -3.65
C PHE A 97 9.02 6.21 -3.53
N ILE A 98 8.88 6.76 -2.31
CA ILE A 98 8.98 8.20 -2.07
C ILE A 98 10.39 8.70 -2.42
N ASP A 99 11.42 8.01 -1.91
CA ASP A 99 12.81 8.37 -2.15
C ASP A 99 13.14 8.32 -3.66
N LEU A 100 12.73 7.24 -4.34
CA LEU A 100 12.95 7.07 -5.77
C LEU A 100 12.21 8.14 -6.58
N ASN A 101 10.94 8.43 -6.27
CA ASN A 101 10.19 9.48 -6.95
C ASN A 101 10.82 10.86 -6.73
N SER A 102 11.34 11.15 -5.53
CA SER A 102 12.03 12.40 -5.25
C SER A 102 13.31 12.54 -6.08
N LEU A 103 14.10 11.47 -6.20
CA LEU A 103 15.32 11.43 -7.01
C LEU A 103 15.02 11.59 -8.50
N ILE A 104 13.99 10.90 -9.00
CA ILE A 104 13.57 11.03 -10.40
C ILE A 104 13.09 12.45 -10.66
N SER A 105 12.24 13.02 -9.80
CA SER A 105 11.74 14.38 -9.95
C SER A 105 12.87 15.41 -10.01
N ALA A 106 13.86 15.32 -9.10
CA ALA A 106 15.02 16.20 -9.09
C ALA A 106 15.85 16.06 -10.38
N LYS A 107 16.20 14.83 -10.78
CA LYS A 107 17.01 14.60 -11.98
C LYS A 107 16.31 14.96 -13.28
N LEU A 108 14.98 14.83 -13.32
CA LEU A 108 14.19 15.16 -14.50
C LEU A 108 14.11 16.67 -14.71
N CYS A 109 13.99 17.44 -13.63
CA CYS A 109 14.15 18.89 -13.67
C CYS A 109 15.54 19.29 -14.20
N ASP A 110 16.63 18.73 -13.66
CA ASP A 110 17.99 19.02 -14.12
C ASP A 110 18.19 18.67 -15.60
N PHE A 111 17.68 17.52 -16.04
CA PHE A 111 17.75 17.09 -17.43
C PHE A 111 17.03 18.07 -18.37
N SER A 112 15.81 18.50 -18.00
CA SER A 112 15.05 19.48 -18.79
C SER A 112 15.74 20.84 -18.91
N VAL A 113 16.38 21.31 -17.82
CA VAL A 113 17.16 22.55 -17.81
C VAL A 113 18.40 22.42 -18.68
N GLN A 114 19.12 21.30 -18.61
CA GLN A 114 20.28 21.06 -19.46
C GLN A 114 19.90 20.97 -20.94
N GLN A 115 18.80 20.28 -21.26
CA GLN A 115 18.32 20.15 -22.63
C GLN A 115 17.94 21.50 -23.22
N THR A 116 17.18 22.32 -22.49
CA THR A 116 16.81 23.68 -22.92
C THR A 116 18.03 24.59 -23.06
N LYS A 117 18.96 24.56 -22.09
CA LYS A 117 20.23 25.32 -22.15
C LYS A 117 21.03 25.00 -23.41
N SER A 118 21.12 23.72 -23.79
CA SER A 118 21.83 23.30 -25.00
C SER A 118 21.20 23.84 -26.29
N VAL A 119 19.86 23.88 -26.36
CA VAL A 119 19.11 24.42 -27.50
C VAL A 119 19.29 25.92 -27.59
N PHE A 120 19.15 26.64 -26.47
CA PHE A 120 19.37 28.08 -26.41
C PHE A 120 20.79 28.46 -26.82
N TYR A 121 21.80 27.75 -26.32
CA TYR A 121 23.20 28.00 -26.69
C TYR A 121 23.44 27.83 -28.20
N LYS A 122 22.89 26.77 -28.81
CA LYS A 122 22.97 26.57 -30.28
C LYS A 122 22.30 27.71 -31.05
N LYS A 123 21.11 28.14 -30.63
CA LYS A 123 20.39 29.27 -31.26
C LYS A 123 21.17 30.58 -31.14
N LEU A 124 21.75 30.85 -29.98
CA LEU A 124 22.55 32.05 -29.73
C LEU A 124 23.82 32.07 -30.58
N LEU A 125 24.55 30.95 -30.67
CA LEU A 125 25.70 30.83 -31.56
C LEU A 125 25.33 31.04 -33.03
N PHE A 126 24.19 30.53 -33.46
CA PHE A 126 23.69 30.74 -34.82
C PHE A 126 23.39 32.21 -35.09
N ALA A 127 22.67 32.88 -34.18
CA ALA A 127 22.37 34.31 -34.28
C ALA A 127 23.65 35.15 -34.35
N GLN A 128 24.62 34.88 -33.47
CA GLN A 128 25.91 35.57 -33.45
C GLN A 128 26.68 35.41 -34.77
N ARG A 129 26.68 34.20 -35.35
CA ARG A 129 27.30 33.96 -36.67
C ARG A 129 26.59 34.72 -37.78
N LEU A 130 25.25 34.76 -37.73
CA LEU A 130 24.44 35.53 -38.67
C LEU A 130 24.74 37.02 -38.61
N GLU A 131 24.80 37.59 -37.40
CA GLU A 131 25.16 38.99 -37.18
C GLU A 131 26.54 39.32 -37.75
N GLN A 132 27.54 38.47 -37.50
CA GLN A 132 28.89 38.66 -38.05
C GLN A 132 28.91 38.63 -39.58
N GLN A 133 28.16 37.72 -40.21
CA GLN A 133 28.10 37.64 -41.67
C GLN A 133 27.33 38.82 -42.27
N MET A 134 26.24 39.25 -41.63
CA MET A 134 25.48 40.43 -42.05
C MET A 134 26.30 41.71 -41.91
N ALA A 135 27.09 41.84 -40.83
CA ALA A 135 28.01 42.96 -40.66
C ALA A 135 29.05 42.98 -41.80
N LYS A 136 29.66 41.84 -42.13
CA LYS A 136 30.60 41.73 -43.27
C LYS A 136 29.93 42.11 -44.60
N LEU A 137 28.74 41.59 -44.86
CA LEU A 137 27.98 41.92 -46.08
C LEU A 137 27.67 43.42 -46.16
N LEU A 138 27.19 44.02 -45.06
CA LEU A 138 26.93 45.46 -44.98
C LEU A 138 28.18 46.28 -45.26
N THR A 139 29.31 45.95 -44.61
CA THR A 139 30.58 46.65 -44.86
C THR A 139 31.03 46.55 -46.31
N LEU A 140 30.89 45.38 -46.93
CA LEU A 140 31.25 45.18 -48.35
C LEU A 140 30.32 45.96 -49.30
N LEU A 141 29.02 46.01 -49.02
CA LEU A 141 28.05 46.80 -49.77
C LEU A 141 28.36 48.31 -49.68
N ILE A 142 28.67 48.79 -48.47
CA ILE A 142 29.08 50.18 -48.24
C ILE A 142 30.35 50.48 -49.02
N PHE A 143 31.38 49.64 -48.92
CA PHE A 143 32.64 49.83 -49.63
C PHE A 143 32.45 49.86 -51.15
N LYS A 144 31.64 48.95 -51.70
CA LYS A 144 31.33 48.91 -53.15
C LYS A 144 30.54 50.12 -53.62
N LYS A 145 29.59 50.63 -52.82
CA LYS A 145 28.89 51.88 -53.13
C LYS A 145 29.83 53.07 -53.11
N LEU A 146 30.68 53.18 -52.08
CA LEU A 146 31.67 54.25 -51.97
C LEU A 146 32.67 54.20 -53.14
N SER A 147 33.18 53.03 -53.50
CA SER A 147 34.11 52.92 -54.64
C SER A 147 33.46 53.37 -55.95
N LYS A 148 32.19 53.02 -56.18
CA LYS A 148 31.45 53.47 -57.36
C LYS A 148 31.25 54.98 -57.36
N ILE A 149 30.92 55.58 -56.22
CA ILE A 149 30.81 57.04 -56.07
C ILE A 149 32.15 57.71 -56.38
N VAL A 150 33.26 57.19 -55.83
CA VAL A 150 34.60 57.72 -56.08
C VAL A 150 34.98 57.60 -57.55
N LEU A 151 34.74 56.45 -58.19
CA LEU A 151 35.03 56.25 -59.61
C LEU A 151 34.18 57.16 -60.50
N LEU A 152 32.88 57.32 -60.20
CA LEU A 152 32.02 58.26 -60.93
C LEU A 152 32.51 59.69 -60.76
N ASN A 153 32.83 60.10 -59.53
CA ASN A 153 33.35 61.44 -59.27
C ASN A 153 34.67 61.68 -60.02
N PHE A 154 35.59 60.71 -60.00
CA PHE A 154 36.84 60.76 -60.76
C PHE A 154 36.60 60.87 -62.27
N PHE A 155 35.69 60.08 -62.83
CA PHE A 155 35.35 60.11 -64.25
C PHE A 155 34.75 61.47 -64.67
N TYR A 156 33.82 62.00 -63.88
CA TYR A 156 33.18 63.29 -64.16
C TYR A 156 34.13 64.48 -63.99
N THR A 157 35.08 64.40 -63.05
CA THR A 157 36.08 65.44 -62.82
C THR A 157 37.21 65.40 -63.85
N GLN A 158 37.79 64.23 -64.14
CA GLN A 158 38.97 64.13 -64.99
C GLN A 158 38.68 63.95 -66.48
N ASN A 159 37.70 63.12 -66.84
CA ASN A 159 37.46 62.77 -68.25
C ASN A 159 36.43 63.67 -68.94
N LEU A 160 35.34 64.01 -68.23
CA LEU A 160 34.26 64.83 -68.79
C LEU A 160 34.34 66.31 -68.40
N GLN A 161 35.16 66.65 -67.39
CA GLN A 161 35.38 68.01 -66.91
C GLN A 161 34.07 68.80 -66.65
N ILE A 162 33.05 68.13 -66.11
CA ILE A 162 31.77 68.77 -65.86
C ILE A 162 31.96 69.78 -64.71
N PRO A 163 31.67 71.08 -64.90
CA PRO A 163 32.05 72.14 -63.96
C PRO A 163 31.46 71.94 -62.56
N ILE A 164 30.25 71.39 -62.46
CA ILE A 164 29.56 71.10 -61.19
C ILE A 164 30.36 70.10 -60.31
N PHE A 165 31.04 69.13 -60.92
CA PHE A 165 31.81 68.11 -60.19
C PHE A 165 33.24 68.56 -59.90
N LEU A 166 33.83 69.42 -60.72
CA LEU A 166 35.12 70.06 -60.47
C LEU A 166 35.07 71.02 -59.27
N CYS A 167 33.91 71.66 -59.06
CA CYS A 167 33.69 72.60 -57.97
C CYS A 167 33.65 71.96 -56.57
N LEU A 168 33.58 70.63 -56.44
CA LEU A 168 33.53 69.96 -55.13
C LEU A 168 34.83 70.09 -54.32
N ASN A 169 35.95 70.48 -54.96
CA ASN A 169 37.15 70.86 -54.25
C ASN A 169 36.97 72.29 -53.72
N LYS A 170 36.99 72.44 -52.38
CA LYS A 170 36.64 73.63 -51.57
C LYS A 170 37.00 75.03 -52.11
N ILE A 171 37.97 75.16 -53.00
CA ILE A 171 38.45 76.44 -53.54
C ILE A 171 37.61 76.87 -54.75
N ALA A 172 37.23 75.95 -55.65
CA ALA A 172 36.48 76.26 -56.87
C ALA A 172 34.99 76.54 -56.61
N LEU A 173 34.39 75.96 -55.55
CA LEU A 173 33.00 76.22 -55.16
C LEU A 173 32.77 77.69 -54.76
N ARG A 174 33.79 78.34 -54.21
CA ARG A 174 33.75 79.74 -53.79
C ARG A 174 33.76 80.68 -55.00
N GLU A 175 34.62 80.40 -55.98
CA GLU A 175 34.71 81.18 -57.22
C GLU A 175 33.44 81.07 -58.08
N CYS A 176 32.78 79.91 -58.11
CA CYS A 176 31.51 79.76 -58.84
C CYS A 176 30.31 80.42 -58.16
N LEU A 177 30.32 80.59 -56.83
CA LEU A 177 29.27 81.32 -56.11
C LEU A 177 29.43 82.84 -56.19
N GLU A 178 30.67 83.34 -56.34
CA GLU A 178 30.93 84.78 -56.51
C GLU A 178 30.64 85.28 -57.95
N ASN A 179 30.55 84.37 -58.93
CA ASN A 179 30.26 84.69 -60.34
C ASN A 179 28.79 84.46 -60.76
N ILE A 180 27.88 84.25 -59.80
CA ILE A 180 26.42 84.29 -59.99
C ILE A 180 25.90 85.60 -59.41
#